data_AF-A0A026VUZ8-F1
#
_entry.id   AF-A0A026VUZ8-F1
#
_cell.length_a   1.000
_cell.length_b   1.000
_cell.length_c   1.000
_cell.angle_alpha   90.00
_cell.angle_beta   90.00
_cell.angle_gamma   90.00
#
_symmetry.space_group_name_H-M   'P 1'
#
loop_
_entity.id
_entity.type
_entity.pdbx_description
1 polymer ?
#
loop_
_entity_poly.entity_id
_entity_poly.type
_entity_poly.pdbx_seq_one_letter_code
_entity_poly.pdbx_strand_id
1 'polypeptide(L)'
;MPKVFSNEEYTDIHFVYGFCDGNARAAVREYQCRFPNRRVPDRFNERIANSVTEMQQHFQECRTVTNSVLRRCLACIDVQGQHFEMRH
;
A
#
# COMPACT_ATOMS: atom_id res chain seq x y z
N MET A 1 -17.02 2.00 -0.12
CA MET A 1 -17.27 3.27 -0.84
C MET A 1 -17.51 2.98 -2.33
N PRO A 2 -18.40 3.70 -3.04
CA PRO A 2 -18.54 3.54 -4.48
C PRO A 2 -17.21 3.91 -5.18
N LYS A 3 -16.77 3.09 -6.14
CA LYS A 3 -15.56 3.35 -6.94
C LYS A 3 -15.83 4.55 -7.83
N VAL A 4 -15.20 5.69 -7.52
CA VAL A 4 -15.33 6.92 -8.31
C VAL A 4 -14.32 6.97 -9.46
N PHE A 5 -13.32 6.10 -9.44
CA PHE A 5 -12.33 5.94 -10.49
C PHE A 5 -12.30 4.49 -10.97
N SER A 6 -11.91 4.29 -12.22
CA SER A 6 -11.61 2.95 -12.74
C SER A 6 -10.35 2.37 -12.08
N ASN A 7 -10.16 1.05 -12.16
CA ASN A 7 -8.93 0.41 -11.65
C ASN A 7 -7.67 0.95 -12.35
N GLU A 8 -7.78 1.31 -13.64
CA GLU A 8 -6.69 1.91 -14.41
C GLU A 8 -6.32 3.29 -13.84
N GLU A 9 -7.33 4.13 -13.62
CA GLU A 9 -7.11 5.45 -13.01
C GLU A 9 -6.50 5.33 -11.61
N TYR A 10 -6.97 4.41 -10.77
CA TYR A 10 -6.34 4.15 -9.47
C TYR A 10 -4.87 3.78 -9.62
N THR A 11 -4.52 2.94 -10.60
CA THR A 11 -3.14 2.51 -10.83
C THR A 11 -2.24 3.70 -11.18
N ASP A 12 -2.69 4.56 -12.08
CA ASP A 12 -1.94 5.76 -12.48
C ASP A 12 -1.82 6.77 -11.33
N ILE A 13 -2.89 6.96 -10.57
CA ILE A 13 -2.93 7.83 -9.39
C ILE A 13 -1.91 7.35 -8.35
N HIS A 14 -1.87 6.04 -8.07
CA HIS A 14 -0.93 5.45 -7.13
C HIS A 14 0.52 5.54 -7.62
N PHE A 15 0.75 5.30 -8.90
CA PHE A 15 2.07 5.41 -9.50
C PHE A 15 2.61 6.84 -9.38
N VAL A 16 1.81 7.85 -9.75
CA VAL A 16 2.20 9.26 -9.63
C VAL A 16 2.41 9.67 -8.18
N TYR A 17 1.59 9.18 -7.25
CA TYR A 17 1.78 9.45 -5.83
C TYR A 17 3.10 8.89 -5.29
N GLY A 18 3.45 7.65 -5.65
CA GLY A 18 4.74 7.06 -5.32
C GLY A 18 5.91 7.78 -5.99
N PHE A 19 5.76 8.19 -7.26
CA PHE A 19 6.75 8.98 -8.00
C PHE A 19 7.02 10.35 -7.35
N CYS A 20 6.02 10.92 -6.68
CA CYS A 20 6.15 12.17 -5.93
C CYS A 20 6.53 11.96 -4.45
N ASP A 21 7.13 10.83 -4.08
CA ASP A 21 7.56 10.49 -2.71
C ASP A 21 6.45 10.63 -1.66
N GLY A 22 5.22 10.33 -2.04
CA GLY A 22 4.05 10.45 -1.16
C GLY A 22 3.57 11.90 -0.95
N ASN A 23 4.07 12.86 -1.72
CA ASN A 23 3.58 14.24 -1.69
C ASN A 23 2.30 14.38 -2.54
N ALA A 24 1.15 14.43 -1.86
CA ALA A 24 -0.16 14.49 -2.51
C ALA A 24 -0.32 15.73 -3.41
N ARG A 25 0.15 16.91 -2.98
CA ARG A 25 0.01 18.15 -3.77
C ARG A 25 0.88 18.12 -5.03
N ALA A 26 2.07 17.53 -4.95
CA ALA A 26 2.91 17.32 -6.12
C ALA A 26 2.27 16.29 -7.06
N ALA A 27 1.74 15.19 -6.51
CA ALA A 27 1.08 14.14 -7.26
C ALA A 27 -0.17 14.63 -8.02
N VAL A 28 -0.98 15.52 -7.43
CA VAL A 28 -2.11 16.16 -8.14
C VAL A 28 -1.63 16.88 -9.39
N ARG A 29 -0.61 17.74 -9.26
CA ARG A 29 -0.09 18.53 -10.37
C ARG A 29 0.50 17.65 -11.44
N GLU A 30 1.30 16.66 -11.02
CA GLU A 30 1.92 15.71 -11.94
C GLU A 30 0.86 14.87 -12.68
N TYR A 31 -0.19 14.43 -11.98
CA TYR A 31 -1.30 13.68 -12.59
C TYR A 31 -2.06 14.54 -13.61
N GLN A 32 -2.33 15.81 -13.29
CA GLN A 32 -2.95 16.75 -14.23
C GLN A 32 -2.07 17.02 -15.45
N CYS A 33 -0.76 17.18 -15.27
CA CYS A 33 0.18 17.39 -16.36
C CYS A 33 0.29 16.17 -17.28
N ARG A 34 0.33 14.96 -16.72
CA ARG A 34 0.41 13.71 -17.50
C ARG A 34 -0.90 13.33 -18.17
N PHE A 35 -2.04 13.65 -17.53
CA PHE A 35 -3.37 13.28 -18.00
C PHE A 35 -4.29 14.51 -18.08
N PRO A 36 -4.05 15.44 -19.01
CA PRO A 36 -4.78 16.72 -19.07
C PRO A 36 -6.28 16.56 -19.32
N ASN A 37 -6.72 15.45 -19.90
CA ASN A 37 -8.12 15.15 -20.19
C ASN A 37 -8.83 14.37 -19.09
N ARG A 38 -8.13 13.93 -18.03
CA ARG A 38 -8.72 13.14 -16.94
C ARG A 38 -9.20 14.05 -15.81
N ARG A 39 -10.30 13.66 -15.16
CA ARG A 39 -10.88 14.42 -14.04
C ARG A 39 -10.02 14.31 -12.79
N VAL A 40 -9.85 15.43 -12.11
CA VAL A 40 -9.28 15.51 -10.76
C VAL A 40 -10.37 16.00 -9.81
N PRO A 41 -10.89 15.17 -8.89
CA PRO A 41 -11.87 15.59 -7.91
C PRO A 41 -11.29 16.53 -6.86
N ASP A 42 -12.14 17.39 -6.28
CA ASP A 42 -11.75 18.36 -5.24
C ASP A 42 -11.06 17.73 -4.01
N ARG A 43 -11.35 16.44 -3.73
CA ARG A 43 -10.76 15.65 -2.63
C ARG A 43 -9.70 14.63 -3.09
N PHE A 44 -9.02 14.86 -4.22
CA PHE A 44 -8.03 13.91 -4.74
C PHE A 44 -6.96 13.53 -3.70
N ASN A 45 -6.46 14.50 -2.93
CA ASN A 45 -5.47 14.27 -1.87
C ASN A 45 -5.96 13.30 -0.78
N GLU A 46 -7.17 13.53 -0.25
CA GLU A 46 -7.77 12.66 0.78
C GLU A 46 -7.99 11.25 0.24
N ARG A 47 -8.36 11.13 -1.04
CA ARG A 47 -8.68 9.84 -1.65
C ARG A 47 -7.45 9.03 -2.00
N ILE A 48 -6.35 9.67 -2.42
CA ILE A 48 -5.06 9.02 -2.54
C ILE A 48 -4.60 8.51 -1.18
N ALA A 49 -4.65 9.36 -0.15
CA ALA A 49 -4.24 8.95 1.19
C ALA A 49 -5.06 7.75 1.68
N ASN A 50 -6.39 7.78 1.46
CA ASN A 50 -7.26 6.67 1.82
C ASN A 50 -6.98 5.40 1.00
N SER A 51 -6.79 5.50 -0.33
CA SER A 51 -6.53 4.30 -1.14
C SER A 51 -5.15 3.70 -0.88
N VAL A 52 -4.15 4.53 -0.57
CA VAL A 52 -2.82 4.05 -0.13
C VAL A 52 -2.92 3.35 1.21
N THR A 53 -3.72 3.91 2.14
CA THR A 53 -3.97 3.29 3.44
C THR A 53 -4.69 1.95 3.30
N GLU A 54 -5.71 1.87 2.45
CA GLU A 54 -6.44 0.62 2.16
C GLU A 54 -5.53 -0.44 1.53
N MET A 55 -4.70 -0.07 0.55
CA MET A 55 -3.71 -1.00 -0.02
C MET A 55 -2.68 -1.43 1.03
N GLN A 56 -2.15 -0.49 1.82
CA GLN A 56 -1.20 -0.80 2.90
C GLN A 56 -1.81 -1.75 3.94
N GLN A 57 -3.08 -1.58 4.30
CA GLN A 57 -3.77 -2.50 5.21
C GLN A 57 -3.84 -3.92 4.63
N HIS A 58 -4.20 -4.06 3.35
CA HIS A 58 -4.17 -5.36 2.67
C HIS A 58 -2.75 -5.97 2.62
N PHE A 59 -1.72 -5.15 2.34
CA PHE A 59 -0.33 -5.62 2.36
C PHE A 59 0.19 -5.90 3.77
N GLN A 60 -0.37 -5.26 4.80
CA GLN A 60 0.01 -5.45 6.20
C GLN A 60 -0.40 -6.84 6.70
N GLU A 61 -1.54 -7.36 6.25
CA GLU A 61 -1.96 -8.74 6.52
C GLU A 61 -0.94 -9.73 5.94
N CYS A 62 -0.56 -9.56 4.66
CA CYS A 62 0.49 -10.37 4.03
C CYS A 62 1.82 -10.26 4.80
N ARG A 63 2.25 -9.05 5.18
CA ARG A 63 3.46 -8.84 6.00
C ARG A 63 3.39 -9.53 7.35
N THR A 64 2.23 -9.52 8.01
CA THR A 64 2.04 -10.14 9.33
C THR A 64 2.19 -11.66 9.23
N VAL A 65 1.60 -12.27 8.20
CA VAL A 65 1.77 -13.70 7.91
C VAL A 65 3.23 -14.04 7.60
N THR A 66 3.88 -13.26 6.72
CA THR A 66 5.31 -13.47 6.39
C THR A 66 6.20 -13.35 7.63
N ASN A 67 5.99 -12.34 8.48
CA ASN A 67 6.75 -12.16 9.72
C ASN A 67 6.51 -13.28 10.74
N SER A 68 5.29 -13.83 10.79
CA SER A 68 4.97 -14.98 11.64
C SER A 68 5.74 -16.23 11.19
N VAL A 69 5.77 -16.50 9.87
CA VAL A 69 6.57 -17.60 9.31
C VAL A 69 8.05 -17.39 9.58
N LEU A 70 8.57 -16.20 9.30
CA LEU A 70 9.98 -15.86 9.56
C LEU A 70 10.35 -16.09 11.03
N ARG A 71 9.53 -15.61 11.98
CA ARG A 71 9.74 -15.82 13.42
C ARG A 71 9.80 -17.31 13.77
N ARG A 72 8.90 -18.12 13.22
CA ARG A 72 8.87 -19.57 13.47
C ARG A 72 10.09 -20.27 12.89
N CYS A 73 10.53 -19.88 11.70
CA CYS A 73 11.73 -20.41 11.08
C CYS A 73 12.97 -20.08 11.92
N LEU A 74 13.10 -18.82 12.37
CA LEU A 74 14.22 -18.40 13.23
C LEU A 74 14.21 -19.15 14.57
N ALA A 75 13.05 -19.27 15.22
CA ALA A 75 12.92 -20.02 16.46
C ALA A 75 13.28 -21.51 16.29
N CYS A 76 12.91 -22.12 15.16
CA CYS A 76 13.29 -23.50 14.82
C CYS A 76 14.80 -23.67 14.65
N ILE A 77 15.45 -22.69 14.01
CA ILE A 77 16.91 -22.66 13.84
C ILE A 77 17.61 -22.56 15.21
N ASP A 78 17.12 -21.69 16.09
CA ASP A 78 17.68 -21.49 17.44
C ASP A 78 17.63 -22.77 18.28
N VAL A 79 16.59 -23.59 18.13
CA VAL A 79 16.46 -24.89 18.82
C VAL A 79 16.98 -26.07 18.00
N GLN A 80 17.71 -25.83 16.91
CA GLN A 80 18.27 -26.86 16.03
C GLN A 80 17.24 -27.90 15.56
N GLY A 81 16.00 -27.46 15.32
CA GLY A 81 14.91 -28.33 14.88
C GLY A 81 14.25 -29.16 15.98
N GLN A 82 14.59 -28.94 17.26
CA GLN A 82 13.85 -29.53 18.38
C GLN A 82 12.45 -28.92 18.52
N HIS A 83 11.56 -29.59 19.25
CA HIS A 83 10.22 -29.08 19.51
C HIS A 83 10.29 -27.82 20.38
N PHE A 84 9.47 -26.80 20.06
CA PHE A 84 9.40 -25.54 20.80
C PHE A 84 7.98 -24.98 20.78
N GLU A 85 7.62 -24.27 21.83
CA GLU A 85 6.37 -23.50 21.91
C GLU A 85 6.64 -22.03 21.58
N MET A 86 5.78 -21.43 20.75
CA MET A 86 5.84 -20.00 20.51
C MET A 86 5.35 -19.24 21.74
N ARG A 87 6.20 -18.38 22.30
CA ARG A 87 5.76 -17.39 23.31
C ARG A 87 5.03 -16.25 22.59
N HIS A 88 3.83 -15.94 23.07
CA HIS A 88 2.98 -14.84 22.60
C HIS A 88 3.56 -13.47 22.92
#